data_AF-A0A822JJ29-F1
#
_entry.id   AF-A0A822JJ29-F1
#
_cell.length_a   1.000
_cell.length_b   1.000
_cell.length_c   1.000
_cell.angle_alpha   90.00
_cell.angle_beta   90.00
_cell.angle_gamma   90.00
#
_symmetry.space_group_name_H-M   'P 1'
#
loop_
_entity.id
_entity.type
_entity.pdbx_description
1 polymer ?
#
loop_
_entity_poly.entity_id
_entity_poly.type
_entity_poly.pdbx_seq_one_letter_code
_entity_poly.pdbx_strand_id
1 'polypeptide(L)'
;MSNKELFHFTVGQLVEILRSLPQDLPVLTSGYEGGFENFFEPDIIKVKHEPENMYYEGEFQVAEDGDEETFNAVVLRRVVRDE
;
A
#
# COMPACT_ATOMS: atom_id res chain seq x y z
N MET A 1 11.31 -5.57 -23.92
CA MET A 1 10.30 -5.89 -22.90
C MET A 1 8.94 -5.59 -23.48
N SER A 2 7.99 -6.53 -23.40
CA SER A 2 6.61 -6.26 -23.81
C SER A 2 5.92 -5.38 -22.75
N ASN A 3 4.84 -4.66 -23.10
CA ASN A 3 4.08 -3.88 -22.10
C ASN A 3 3.59 -4.73 -20.91
N LYS A 4 3.46 -6.06 -21.07
CA LYS A 4 3.12 -7.00 -19.99
C LYS A 4 4.23 -7.18 -18.95
N GLU A 5 5.48 -6.87 -19.29
CA GLU A 5 6.63 -7.00 -18.39
C GLU A 5 6.96 -5.67 -17.70
N LEU A 6 6.44 -4.55 -18.20
CA LEU A 6 6.72 -3.22 -17.67
C LEU A 6 5.74 -2.78 -16.57
N PHE A 7 4.47 -3.15 -16.70
CA PHE A 7 3.41 -2.77 -15.78
C PHE A 7 2.94 -3.97 -14.98
N HIS A 8 2.93 -3.88 -13.65
CA HIS A 8 2.51 -4.98 -12.79
C HIS A 8 1.01 -5.27 -12.93
N PHE A 9 0.20 -4.22 -13.08
CA PHE A 9 -1.25 -4.33 -13.11
C PHE A 9 -1.86 -3.41 -14.18
N THR A 10 -2.91 -3.91 -14.84
CA THR A 10 -3.91 -3.07 -15.51
C THR A 10 -5.02 -2.69 -14.52
N VAL A 11 -5.85 -1.71 -14.88
CA VAL A 11 -7.05 -1.36 -14.09
C VAL A 11 -7.95 -2.58 -13.86
N GLY A 12 -8.16 -3.42 -14.88
CA GLY A 12 -9.01 -4.61 -14.76
C GLY A 12 -8.47 -5.61 -13.73
N GLN A 13 -7.17 -5.91 -13.79
CA GLN A 13 -6.51 -6.81 -12.84
C GLN A 13 -6.52 -6.23 -11.43
N LEU A 14 -6.28 -4.93 -11.27
CA LEU A 14 -6.36 -4.28 -9.96
C LEU A 14 -7.77 -4.38 -9.38
N VAL A 15 -8.81 -4.14 -10.19
CA VAL A 15 -10.20 -4.28 -9.74
C VAL A 15 -10.53 -5.71 -9.33
N GLU A 16 -10.06 -6.71 -10.07
CA GLU A 16 -10.23 -8.13 -9.70
C GLU A 16 -9.58 -8.45 -8.36
N ILE A 17 -8.34 -8.01 -8.15
CA ILE A 17 -7.62 -8.18 -6.87
C ILE A 17 -8.39 -7.50 -5.74
N LEU A 18 -8.71 -6.21 -5.89
CA LEU A 18 -9.40 -5.45 -4.85
C LEU A 18 -10.79 -6.02 -4.53
N ARG A 19 -11.51 -6.59 -5.50
CA ARG A 19 -12.80 -7.28 -5.27
C ARG A 19 -12.67 -8.58 -4.47
N SER A 20 -11.49 -9.19 -4.46
CA SER A 20 -11.25 -10.43 -3.72
C SER A 20 -10.91 -10.20 -2.23
N LEU A 21 -10.54 -8.97 -1.86
CA LEU A 21 -10.23 -8.57 -0.48
C LEU A 21 -11.51 -8.20 0.30
N PRO A 22 -11.48 -8.13 1.64
CA PRO A 22 -12.60 -7.60 2.43
C PRO A 22 -12.91 -6.14 2.05
N GLN A 23 -14.16 -5.87 1.67
CA GLN A 23 -14.59 -4.62 1.02
C GLN A 23 -14.79 -3.43 1.99
N ASP A 24 -14.71 -3.68 3.29
CA ASP A 24 -14.85 -2.71 4.37
C ASP A 24 -13.50 -2.18 4.88
N LEU A 25 -12.39 -2.73 4.41
CA LEU A 25 -11.05 -2.29 4.81
C LEU A 25 -10.66 -0.97 4.12
N PRO A 26 -9.96 -0.07 4.83
CA PRO A 26 -9.38 1.11 4.23
C PRO A 26 -8.23 0.73 3.26
N VAL A 27 -8.01 1.58 2.26
CA VAL A 27 -6.92 1.44 1.29
C VAL A 27 -5.90 2.55 1.51
N LEU A 28 -4.65 2.20 1.71
CA LEU A 28 -3.53 3.11 1.96
C LEU A 28 -2.45 2.98 0.87
N THR A 29 -1.64 4.01 0.68
CA THR A 29 -0.53 4.02 -0.28
C THR A 29 0.77 4.46 0.41
N SER A 30 1.91 4.09 -0.16
CA SER A 30 3.23 4.58 0.30
C SER A 30 3.35 6.11 0.22
N GLY A 31 4.16 6.66 1.12
CA GLY A 31 4.52 8.09 1.21
C GLY A 31 5.43 8.62 0.09
N TYR A 32 5.81 9.89 0.23
CA TYR A 32 5.71 10.87 -0.85
C TYR A 32 6.86 11.03 -1.85
N GLU A 33 8.14 10.96 -1.49
CA GLU A 33 9.15 11.71 -2.29
C GLU A 33 9.46 11.15 -3.72
N GLY A 34 8.61 11.53 -4.68
CA GLY A 34 8.87 11.72 -6.12
C GLY A 34 8.57 10.55 -7.08
N GLY A 35 8.24 10.91 -8.33
CA GLY A 35 8.13 9.96 -9.47
C GLY A 35 6.86 9.11 -9.51
N PHE A 36 6.82 8.15 -10.44
CA PHE A 36 5.81 7.09 -10.50
C PHE A 36 6.54 5.76 -10.61
N GLU A 37 6.13 4.81 -9.80
CA GLU A 37 6.65 3.44 -9.85
C GLU A 37 5.47 2.46 -9.90
N ASN A 38 5.76 1.21 -10.28
CA ASN A 38 4.82 0.12 -10.04
C ASN A 38 4.60 -0.05 -8.52
N PHE A 39 3.56 -0.79 -8.15
CA PHE A 39 3.36 -1.27 -6.79
C PHE A 39 3.36 -2.80 -6.76
N PHE A 40 3.66 -3.37 -5.59
CA PHE A 40 3.53 -4.80 -5.34
C PHE A 40 2.05 -5.20 -5.32
N GLU A 41 1.75 -6.50 -5.36
CA GLU A 41 0.37 -6.97 -5.17
C GLU A 41 -0.23 -6.37 -3.87
N PRO A 42 -1.44 -5.78 -3.93
CA PRO A 42 -2.12 -5.28 -2.75
C PRO A 42 -2.21 -6.34 -1.66
N ASP A 43 -1.85 -5.96 -0.43
CA ASP A 43 -1.78 -6.88 0.71
C ASP A 43 -2.47 -6.27 1.93
N ILE A 44 -2.91 -7.11 2.86
CA ILE A 44 -3.52 -6.67 4.12
C ILE A 44 -2.45 -6.66 5.20
N ILE A 45 -2.18 -5.48 5.76
CA ILE A 45 -1.28 -5.35 6.91
C ILE A 45 -1.99 -4.70 8.09
N LYS A 46 -1.43 -4.91 9.28
CA LYS A 46 -1.85 -4.25 10.51
C LYS A 46 -1.12 -2.92 10.65
N VAL A 47 -1.85 -1.84 10.85
CA VAL A 47 -1.32 -0.48 10.94
C VAL A 47 -1.81 0.24 12.20
N LYS A 48 -1.13 1.33 12.54
CA LYS A 48 -1.55 2.32 13.53
C LYS A 48 -1.62 3.71 12.91
N HIS A 49 -2.39 4.57 13.53
CA HIS A 49 -2.60 5.95 13.11
C HIS A 49 -1.72 6.90 13.95
N GLU A 50 -0.85 7.65 13.28
CA GLU A 50 0.15 8.55 13.87
C GLU A 50 -0.02 9.96 13.24
N PRO A 51 -1.05 10.73 13.63
CA PRO A 51 -1.40 12.00 12.99
C PRO A 51 -0.34 13.10 13.16
N GLU A 52 0.53 12.95 14.15
CA GLU A 52 1.61 13.90 14.44
C GLU A 52 2.88 13.63 13.60
N ASN A 53 2.90 12.56 12.79
CA ASN A 53 4.03 12.26 11.94
C ASN A 53 4.26 13.35 10.88
N MET A 54 5.53 13.52 10.51
CA MET A 54 5.87 14.43 9.43
C MET A 54 5.29 13.93 8.11
N TYR A 55 4.90 14.86 7.22
CA TYR A 55 4.23 14.52 5.95
C TYR A 55 5.03 13.54 5.07
N TYR A 56 6.36 13.48 5.22
CA TYR A 56 7.23 12.57 4.48
C TYR A 56 7.32 11.16 5.09
N GLU A 57 6.95 10.99 6.36
CA GLU A 57 6.89 9.69 7.06
C GLU A 57 5.52 9.01 6.85
N GLY A 58 4.47 9.82 6.70
CA GLY A 58 3.10 9.37 6.51
C GLY A 58 2.31 9.19 7.81
N GLU A 59 1.01 9.43 7.72
CA GLU A 59 0.05 9.40 8.85
C GLU A 59 -0.21 7.98 9.39
N PHE A 60 0.08 6.93 8.62
CA PHE A 60 -0.16 5.54 9.01
C PHE A 60 1.15 4.75 8.98
N GLN A 61 1.43 4.05 10.08
CA GLN A 61 2.65 3.25 10.24
C GLN A 61 2.31 1.78 10.43
N VAL A 62 3.25 0.89 10.09
CA VAL A 62 3.11 -0.55 10.38
C VAL A 62 3.03 -0.73 11.89
N ALA A 63 2.07 -1.52 12.37
CA ALA A 63 1.94 -1.80 13.79
C ALA A 63 2.97 -2.86 14.23
N GLU A 64 3.61 -2.62 15.37
CA GLU A 64 4.51 -3.55 16.04
C GLU A 64 3.78 -4.31 17.17
N ASP A 65 4.43 -5.35 17.70
CA ASP A 65 3.92 -6.08 18.85
C ASP A 65 3.84 -5.17 20.08
N GLY A 66 2.62 -5.01 20.61
CA GLY A 66 2.34 -4.14 21.76
C GLY A 66 1.73 -2.80 21.40
N ASP A 67 1.63 -2.45 20.11
CA ASP A 67 0.87 -1.27 19.69
C ASP A 67 -0.63 -1.43 19.99
N GLU A 68 -1.21 -0.40 20.60
CA GLU A 68 -2.65 -0.28 20.86
C GLU A 68 -3.34 0.44 19.68
N GLU A 69 -4.68 0.39 19.62
CA GLU A 69 -5.49 1.10 18.61
C GLU A 69 -5.16 0.81 17.13
N THR A 70 -4.73 -0.42 16.86
CA THR A 70 -4.39 -0.88 15.52
C THR A 70 -5.59 -1.34 14.69
N PHE A 71 -5.48 -1.29 13.37
CA PHE A 71 -6.49 -1.83 12.45
C PHE A 71 -5.85 -2.44 11.20
N ASN A 72 -6.61 -3.24 10.45
CA ASN A 72 -6.16 -3.82 9.19
C ASN A 72 -6.45 -2.86 8.03
N ALA A 73 -5.51 -2.77 7.08
CA ALA A 73 -5.66 -1.97 5.88
C ALA A 73 -5.09 -2.70 4.66
N VAL A 74 -5.70 -2.46 3.50
CA VAL A 74 -5.12 -2.85 2.21
C VAL A 74 -4.05 -1.82 1.84
N VAL A 75 -2.81 -2.25 1.61
CA VAL A 75 -1.71 -1.34 1.27
C VAL A 75 -1.24 -1.50 -0.17
N LEU A 76 -1.15 -0.37 -0.86
CA LEU A 76 -0.54 -0.24 -2.18
C LEU A 76 0.91 0.20 -2.00
N ARG A 77 1.81 -0.78 -1.81
CA ARG A 77 3.23 -0.53 -1.56
C ARG A 77 3.98 -0.31 -2.88
N ARG A 78 4.62 0.84 -3.03
CA ARG A 78 5.47 1.13 -4.19
C ARG A 78 6.63 0.13 -4.29
N VAL A 79 7.01 -0.22 -5.51
CA VAL A 79 8.26 -0.93 -5.79
C VAL A 79 9.39 0.09 -5.74
N VAL A 80 10.42 -0.19 -4.94
CA VAL A 80 11.65 0.60 -4.95
C VAL A 80 12.51 0.08 -6.10
N ARG A 81 12.92 0.97 -7.01
CA ARG A 81 13.83 0.60 -8.09
C ARG A 81 15.18 0.20 -7.46
N ASP A 82 15.71 -0.95 -7.90
CA ASP A 82 16.98 -1.57 -7.45
C ASP A 82 16.95 -2.38 -6.13
N GLU A 83 15.77 -2.80 -5.65
CA GLU A 83 15.62 -3.91 -4.69
C GLU A 83 15.55 -5.30 -5.36
#